data_AF-A0A3C2AKY8-F1
#
_entry.id   AF-A0A3C2AKY8-F1
#
_cell.length_a   1.000
_cell.length_b   1.000
_cell.length_c   1.000
_cell.angle_alpha   90.00
_cell.angle_beta   90.00
_cell.angle_gamma   90.00
#
_symmetry.space_group_name_H-M   'P 1'
#
loop_
_entity.id
_entity.type
_entity.pdbx_description
1 polymer ?
#
loop_
_entity_poly.entity_id
_entity_poly.type
_entity_poly.pdbx_seq_one_letter_code
_entity_poly.pdbx_strand_id
1 'polypeptide(L)' 'MSEDYLVSSLSGLYLIEIFNSVGQMVLIQVVQHVSNAELNVSSLTEGYYSVRVVSENGIIVKPLIIAR' A
#
# COMPACT_ATOMS: atom_id res chain seq x y z
N MET A 1 14.57 3.87 25.82
CA MET A 1 13.73 3.04 24.93
C MET A 1 14.66 2.50 23.86
N SER A 2 14.76 1.17 23.71
CA SER A 2 15.75 0.54 22.82
C SER A 2 15.26 0.49 21.37
N GLU A 3 16.19 0.47 20.42
CA GLU A 3 15.92 0.34 18.98
C GLU A 3 15.14 -0.93 18.64
N ASP A 4 15.36 -2.02 19.38
CA ASP A 4 14.63 -3.29 19.25
C ASP A 4 13.11 -3.15 19.45
N TYR A 5 12.67 -2.23 20.32
CA TYR A 5 11.25 -1.97 20.54
C TYR A 5 10.59 -1.36 19.29
N LEU A 6 11.32 -0.46 18.61
CA LEU A 6 10.83 0.18 17.39
C LEU A 6 10.72 -0.83 16.24
N VAL A 7 11.70 -1.73 16.10
CA VAL A 7 11.68 -2.78 15.07
C VAL A 7 10.53 -3.77 15.31
N SER A 8 10.30 -4.18 16.57
CA SER A 8 9.17 -5.07 16.91
C SER A 8 7.79 -4.45 16.64
N SER A 9 7.67 -3.12 16.78
CA SER A 9 6.42 -2.38 16.52
C SER A 9 6.09 -2.23 15.03
N LEU A 10 7.09 -2.44 14.15
CA LEU A 10 6.94 -2.40 12.69
C LEU A 10 6.72 -3.77 12.06
N SER A 11 6.98 -4.86 12.81
CA SER A 11 6.84 -6.21 12.28
C SER A 11 5.39 -6.50 11.91
N GLY A 12 5.18 -6.91 10.67
CA GLY A 12 3.85 -7.14 10.11
C GLY A 12 3.02 -5.90 9.81
N LEU A 13 3.57 -4.68 9.85
CA LEU A 13 2.94 -3.50 9.25
C LEU A 13 3.21 -3.44 7.74
N TYR A 14 2.15 -3.20 6.99
CA TYR A 14 2.19 -2.95 5.55
C TYR A 14 1.53 -1.61 5.25
N LEU A 15 2.24 -0.77 4.51
CA LEU A 15 1.74 0.47 3.96
C LEU A 15 1.39 0.24 2.48
N ILE A 16 0.12 0.39 2.14
CA ILE A 16 -0.42 0.24 0.79
C ILE A 16 -0.74 1.62 0.24
N GLU A 17 -0.17 1.97 -0.90
CA GLU A 17 -0.34 3.26 -1.56
C GLU A 17 -0.77 3.05 -3.01
N ILE A 18 -1.73 3.83 -3.50
CA ILE A 18 -2.10 3.86 -4.93
C ILE A 18 -1.66 5.20 -5.51
N PHE A 19 -0.97 5.15 -6.64
CA PHE A 19 -0.60 6.30 -7.44
C PHE A 19 -1.30 6.27 -8.80
N ASN A 20 -1.71 7.44 -9.30
CA ASN A 20 -2.20 7.58 -10.68
C ASN A 20 -1.04 7.68 -11.69
N SER A 21 -1.37 7.81 -12.98
CA SER A 21 -0.41 7.87 -14.08
C SER A 21 0.57 9.05 -14.05
N VAL A 22 0.29 10.11 -13.29
CA VAL A 22 1.18 11.27 -13.11
C VAL A 22 2.05 11.15 -11.84
N GLY A 23 1.97 10.02 -11.12
CA GLY A 23 2.73 9.79 -9.89
C GLY A 23 2.14 10.46 -8.65
N GLN A 24 0.89 10.94 -8.71
CA GLN A 24 0.19 11.48 -7.54
C GLN A 24 -0.40 10.32 -6.73
N MET A 25 -0.15 10.33 -5.42
CA MET A 25 -0.80 9.41 -4.48
C MET A 25 -2.28 9.76 -4.34
N VAL A 26 -3.15 8.79 -4.65
CA VAL A 26 -4.61 8.96 -4.60
C VAL A 26 -5.26 8.17 -3.46
N LEU A 27 -4.55 7.17 -2.92
CA LEU A 27 -5.01 6.38 -1.79
C LEU A 27 -3.83 5.93 -0.94
N ILE A 28 -4.04 5.89 0.37
CA ILE A 28 -3.13 5.31 1.36
C ILE A 28 -3.92 4.47 2.37
N GLN A 29 -3.41 3.29 2.71
CA GLN A 29 -3.95 2.44 3.76
C GLN A 29 -2.82 1.74 4.51
N VAL A 30 -2.92 1.71 5.83
CA VAL A 30 -2.02 0.92 6.69
C VAL A 30 -2.79 -0.32 7.14
N VAL A 31 -2.19 -1.49 6.97
CA VAL A 31 -2.72 -2.76 7.46
C VAL A 31 -1.67 -3.48 8.31
N GLN A 32 -2.13 -4.27 9.27
CA GLN A 32 -1.24 -4.92 10.23
C GLN A 32 -1.60 -6.40 10.40
N HIS A 33 -0.60 -7.27 10.39
CA HIS A 33 -0.73 -8.72 10.65
C HIS A 33 -1.77 -9.42 9.76
N VAL A 34 -1.88 -9.03 8.50
CA VAL A 34 -2.80 -9.64 7.53
C VAL A 34 -2.04 -10.37 6.42
N SER A 35 -2.59 -11.51 5.98
CA SER A 35 -2.17 -12.19 4.75
C SER A 35 -2.90 -11.67 3.52
N ASN A 36 -4.12 -11.14 3.71
CA ASN A 36 -4.96 -10.56 2.67
C ASN A 36 -5.51 -9.22 3.15
N ALA A 37 -5.49 -8.21 2.28
CA ALA A 37 -6.11 -6.92 2.51
C ALA A 37 -7.01 -6.59 1.33
N GLU A 38 -8.23 -6.13 1.62
CA GLU A 38 -9.14 -5.61 0.61
C GLU A 38 -9.10 -4.09 0.60
N LEU A 39 -9.11 -3.53 -0.61
CA LEU A 39 -8.97 -2.10 -0.81
C LEU A 39 -10.08 -1.58 -1.71
N ASN A 40 -10.87 -0.65 -1.20
CA ASN A 40 -11.97 -0.06 -1.95
C ASN A 40 -11.47 1.04 -2.89
N VAL A 41 -11.59 0.79 -4.20
CA VAL A 41 -11.20 1.72 -5.27
C VAL A 41 -12.40 2.28 -6.04
N SER A 42 -13.61 2.18 -5.48
CA SER A 42 -14.84 2.60 -6.18
C SER A 42 -14.89 4.10 -6.49
N SER A 43 -14.23 4.92 -5.67
CA SER A 43 -14.13 6.37 -5.87
C SER A 43 -13.08 6.78 -6.91
N LEU A 44 -12.20 5.87 -7.33
CA LEU A 44 -11.19 6.15 -8.35
C LEU A 44 -11.83 6.15 -9.74
N THR A 45 -11.37 7.07 -10.59
CA THR A 45 -11.77 7.13 -12.00
C THR A 45 -11.17 5.96 -12.77
N GLU A 46 -11.70 5.68 -13.96
CA GLU A 46 -11.05 4.73 -14.87
C GLU A 46 -9.65 5.20 -15.25
N GLY A 47 -8.72 4.26 -15.40
CA GLY A 47 -7.36 4.57 -15.78
C GLY A 47 -6.30 3.59 -15.26
N TYR A 48 -5.05 3.98 -15.48
CA TYR A 48 -3.87 3.25 -15.06
C TYR A 48 -3.34 3.80 -13.73
N TYR A 49 -3.07 2.88 -12.83
CA TYR A 49 -2.56 3.14 -11.49
C TYR A 49 -1.40 2.20 -11.18
N SER A 50 -0.62 2.54 -10.15
CA SER A 50 0.34 1.63 -9.53
C SER A 50 0.04 1.49 -8.06
N VAL A 51 -0.03 0.24 -7.59
CA VAL A 51 -0.12 -0.11 -6.17
C VAL A 51 1.29 -0.37 -5.66
N ARG A 52 1.68 0.36 -4.60
CA ARG A 52 2.94 0.18 -3.89
C ARG A 52 2.64 -0.38 -2.50
N VAL A 53 3.25 -1.50 -2.17
CA VAL A 53 3.19 -2.11 -0.83
C VAL A 53 4.57 -2.00 -0.22
N VAL A 54 4.66 -1.29 0.90
CA VAL A 54 5.89 -1.06 1.67
C VAL A 54 5.79 -1.84 2.98
N SER A 55 6.82 -2.61 3.30
CA SER A 55 6.94 -3.38 4.53
C SER A 55 8.38 -3.39 5.03
N GLU A 56 8.63 -3.98 6.20
CA GLU A 56 9.98 -4.22 6.71
C GLU A 56 10.86 -5.05 5.75
N ASN A 57 10.24 -5.91 4.93
CA ASN A 57 10.92 -6.79 3.99
C ASN A 57 11.22 -6.11 2.63
N GLY A 58 10.78 -4.86 2.44
CA GLY A 58 11.01 -4.08 1.23
C GLY A 58 9.73 -3.59 0.55
N ILE A 59 9.86 -3.25 -0.74
CA ILE A 59 8.83 -2.59 -1.53
C ILE A 59 8.43 -3.47 -2.71
N ILE A 60 7.12 -3.66 -2.89
CA ILE A 60 6.53 -4.32 -4.06
C ILE A 60 5.70 -3.29 -4.81
N VAL A 61 5.84 -3.24 -6.14
CA VAL A 61 5.02 -2.39 -7.01
C VAL A 61 4.29 -3.27 -8.02
N LYS A 62 2.98 -3.04 -8.18
CA LYS A 62 2.13 -3.76 -9.13
C LYS A 62 1.25 -2.78 -9.92
N PRO A 63 1.00 -3.04 -11.21
CA PRO A 63 0.05 -2.25 -11.97
C PRO A 63 -1.38 -2.54 -11.52
N LEU A 64 -2.25 -1.53 -11.56
CA LEU A 64 -3.69 -1.63 -11.37
C LEU A 64 -4.39 -0.91 -12.52
N ILE A 65 -5.31 -1.60 -13.20
CA ILE A 65 -6.13 -1.03 -14.26
C ILE A 65 -7.57 -1.01 -13.76
N ILE A 66 -8.20 0.16 -13.80
CA ILE A 66 -9.62 0.32 -13.53
C ILE A 66 -10.30 0.57 -14.87
N ALA A 67 -11.13 -0.38 -15.30
CA ALA A 67 -12.01 -0.29 -16.46
C ALA A 67 -13.41 -0.76 -16.03
N ARG A 68 -14.45 0.05 -16.28
CA ARG A 68 -15.84 -0.25 -15.90
C ARG A 68 -16.73 -0.39 -17.12
#